data_AF-A0A069IM71-F1
#
_entry.id   AF-A0A069IM71-F1
#
_cell.length_a   1.000
_cell.length_b   1.000
_cell.length_c   1.000
_cell.angle_alpha   90.00
_cell.angle_beta   90.00
_cell.angle_gamma   90.00
#
_symmetry.space_group_name_H-M   'P 1'
#
loop_
_entity.id
_entity.type
_entity.pdbx_description
1 polymer ?
#
loop_
_entity_poly.entity_id
_entity_poly.type
_entity_poly.pdbx_seq_one_letter_code
_entity_poly.pdbx_strand_id
1 'polypeptide(L)'
;MTYLTRAVFAFASLLLLLSASALIGFGLMDAIRTIRSPDKSGADAALDMLGYVIVAIAVFDVAKYIFEDEVRRGNERRSAAEARRSLTKFLSTIVIALFLEALVVVFKTARQDVALLIYPTALLIAAVLVLVGLGVFQRLSATVEEKVGDDDDAEERKDKVKRKSA
;
A
#
# COMPACT_ATOMS: atom_id res chain seq x y z
N MET A 1 -11.21 9.10 26.07
CA MET A 1 -10.25 8.19 25.42
C MET A 1 -10.19 8.40 23.91
N THR A 2 -11.30 8.61 23.19
CA THR A 2 -11.32 8.73 21.71
C THR A 2 -10.60 9.96 21.13
N TYR A 3 -10.65 11.14 21.77
CA TYR A 3 -10.00 12.35 21.24
C TYR A 3 -8.46 12.30 21.29
N LEU A 4 -7.89 11.66 22.32
CA LEU A 4 -6.45 11.49 22.44
C LEU A 4 -5.92 10.57 21.33
N THR A 5 -6.60 9.45 21.10
CA THR A 5 -6.27 8.52 20.02
C THR A 5 -6.32 9.23 18.67
N ARG A 6 -7.42 9.92 18.35
CA ARG A 6 -7.54 10.71 17.12
C ARG A 6 -6.43 11.74 16.96
N ALA A 7 -6.06 12.44 18.03
CA ALA A 7 -4.99 13.44 17.99
C ALA A 7 -3.62 12.80 17.71
N VAL A 8 -3.32 11.65 18.34
CA VAL A 8 -2.06 10.92 18.11
C VAL A 8 -1.98 10.42 16.67
N PHE A 9 -3.03 9.82 16.13
CA PHE A 9 -3.04 9.33 14.75
C PHE A 9 -3.06 10.46 13.72
N ALA A 10 -3.69 11.60 14.01
CA ALA A 10 -3.61 12.79 13.17
C ALA A 10 -2.16 13.33 13.12
N PHE A 11 -1.50 13.41 14.27
CA PHE A 11 -0.11 13.84 14.36
C PHE A 11 0.84 12.87 13.63
N ALA A 12 0.66 11.56 13.83
CA ALA A 12 1.43 10.53 13.13
C ALA A 12 1.25 10.63 11.61
N SER A 13 0.01 10.78 11.14
CA SER A 13 -0.29 10.93 9.71
C SER A 13 0.36 12.20 9.13
N LEU A 14 0.32 13.31 9.88
CA LEU A 14 0.99 14.55 9.48
C LEU A 14 2.51 14.36 9.35
N LEU A 15 3.15 13.68 10.30
CA LEU A 15 4.59 13.38 10.23
C LEU A 15 4.93 12.51 9.02
N LEU A 16 4.11 11.52 8.70
CA LEU A 16 4.29 10.69 7.51
C LEU A 16 4.15 11.52 6.22
N LEU A 17 3.15 12.42 6.14
CA LEU A 17 2.99 13.33 4.99
C LEU A 17 4.18 14.27 4.80
N LEU A 18 4.71 14.82 5.90
CA LEU A 18 5.92 15.64 5.88
C LEU A 18 7.13 14.82 5.43
N SER A 19 7.24 13.58 5.89
CA SER A 19 8.34 12.67 5.50
C SER A 19 8.27 12.31 4.02
N ALA A 20 7.09 11.98 3.49
CA ALA A 20 6.88 11.74 2.06
C ALA A 20 7.25 12.98 1.22
N SER A 21 6.81 14.16 1.66
CA SER A 21 7.14 15.43 0.98
C SER A 21 8.66 15.69 1.01
N ALA A 22 9.32 15.41 2.14
CA ALA A 22 10.76 15.55 2.28
C ALA A 22 11.52 14.58 1.36
N LEU A 23 11.09 13.32 1.25
CA LEU A 23 11.68 12.34 0.33
C LEU A 23 11.64 12.81 -1.12
N ILE A 24 10.51 13.39 -1.57
CA ILE A 24 10.40 13.98 -2.92
C ILE A 24 11.37 15.15 -3.08
N GLY A 25 11.45 16.03 -2.07
CA GLY A 25 12.38 17.15 -2.05
C GLY A 25 13.84 16.72 -2.13
N PHE A 26 14.23 15.71 -1.36
CA PHE A 26 15.57 15.12 -1.37
C PHE A 26 15.88 14.48 -2.72
N GLY A 27 14.97 13.67 -3.26
CA GLY A 27 15.13 13.06 -4.58
C GLY A 27 15.35 14.09 -5.70
N LEU A 28 14.58 15.18 -5.70
CA LEU A 28 14.75 16.26 -6.68
C LEU A 28 16.08 16.99 -6.50
N MET A 29 16.44 17.32 -5.26
CA MET A 29 17.68 18.02 -4.95
C MET A 29 18.91 17.19 -5.35
N ASP A 30 18.90 15.90 -5.03
CA ASP A 30 20.00 14.99 -5.34
C ASP A 30 20.08 14.67 -6.84
N ALA A 31 18.94 14.61 -7.54
CA ALA A 31 18.92 14.51 -8.99
C ALA A 31 19.57 15.73 -9.67
N ILE A 32 19.23 16.96 -9.24
CA ILE A 32 19.82 18.19 -9.77
C ILE A 32 21.33 18.25 -9.50
N ARG A 33 21.76 17.88 -8.28
CA ARG A 33 23.19 17.81 -7.93
C ARG A 33 23.94 16.79 -8.77
N THR A 34 23.33 15.63 -9.00
CA THR A 34 23.93 14.54 -9.78
C THR A 34 24.06 14.91 -11.25
N ILE A 35 23.04 15.53 -11.86
CA ILE A 35 23.08 15.98 -13.26
C ILE A 35 24.13 17.06 -13.50
N ARG A 36 24.39 17.91 -12.50
CA ARG A 36 25.45 18.94 -12.58
C ARG A 36 26.85 18.39 -12.36
N SER A 37 26.98 17.13 -11.93
CA SER A 37 28.27 16.50 -11.68
C SER A 37 28.81 15.86 -12.97
N PRO A 38 30.04 16.16 -13.42
CA PRO A 38 30.58 15.66 -14.69
C PRO A 38 30.69 14.13 -14.78
N ASP A 39 30.83 13.44 -13.65
CA ASP A 39 31.20 12.03 -13.58
C ASP A 39 30.01 11.05 -13.51
N LYS A 40 28.76 11.54 -13.47
CA LYS A 40 27.57 10.69 -13.27
C LYS A 40 26.59 10.76 -14.43
N SER A 41 26.01 9.62 -14.79
CA SER A 41 25.00 9.54 -15.84
C SER A 41 23.69 10.18 -15.38
N GLY A 42 23.06 10.98 -16.24
CA GLY A 42 21.71 11.51 -15.98
C GLY A 42 20.65 10.40 -15.80
N ALA A 43 20.89 9.21 -16.34
CA ALA A 43 20.02 8.06 -16.12
C ALA A 43 20.09 7.55 -14.68
N ASP A 44 21.25 7.56 -14.04
CA ASP A 44 21.39 7.14 -12.64
C ASP A 44 20.70 8.14 -11.71
N ALA A 45 20.80 9.44 -12.01
CA ALA A 45 20.05 10.48 -11.31
C ALA A 45 18.54 10.27 -11.39
N ALA A 46 18.03 9.89 -12.57
CA ALA A 46 16.61 9.61 -12.76
C ALA A 46 16.15 8.36 -12.01
N LEU A 47 16.96 7.28 -12.02
CA LEU A 47 16.64 6.05 -11.29
C LEU A 47 16.65 6.28 -9.77
N ASP A 48 17.63 7.03 -9.25
CA ASP A 48 17.68 7.37 -7.82
C ASP A 48 16.47 8.23 -7.42
N MET A 49 16.12 9.24 -8.23
CA MET A 49 14.91 10.06 -8.01
C MET A 49 13.63 9.22 -8.02
N LEU A 50 13.52 8.26 -8.94
CA LEU A 50 12.38 7.36 -9.00
C LEU A 50 12.24 6.55 -7.71
N GLY A 51 13.34 6.04 -7.14
CA GLY A 51 13.33 5.36 -5.83
C GLY A 51 12.75 6.24 -4.71
N TYR A 52 13.22 7.49 -4.59
CA TYR A 52 12.66 8.44 -3.60
C TYR A 52 11.16 8.67 -3.80
N VAL A 53 10.71 8.81 -5.05
CA VAL A 53 9.30 9.04 -5.38
C VAL A 53 8.44 7.81 -5.08
N ILE A 54 8.91 6.61 -5.40
CA ILE A 54 8.20 5.35 -5.12
C ILE A 54 7.97 5.20 -3.61
N VAL A 55 9.02 5.39 -2.81
CA VAL A 55 8.92 5.34 -1.35
C VAL A 55 8.00 6.44 -0.82
N ALA A 56 8.11 7.67 -1.34
CA ALA A 56 7.26 8.79 -0.92
C ALA A 56 5.77 8.52 -1.18
N ILE A 57 5.42 7.98 -2.35
CA ILE A 57 4.03 7.63 -2.69
C ILE A 57 3.51 6.53 -1.75
N ALA A 58 4.32 5.51 -1.46
CA ALA A 58 3.94 4.46 -0.53
C ALA A 58 3.67 5.02 0.88
N VAL A 59 4.55 5.88 1.39
CA VAL A 59 4.39 6.53 2.71
C VAL A 59 3.17 7.47 2.72
N PHE A 60 2.92 8.19 1.62
CA PHE A 60 1.76 9.06 1.48
C PHE A 60 0.45 8.28 1.56
N ASP A 61 0.35 7.14 0.87
CA ASP A 61 -0.83 6.29 0.91
C ASP A 61 -1.08 5.71 2.31
N VAL A 62 -0.02 5.34 3.04
CA VAL A 62 -0.11 4.94 4.46
C VAL A 62 -0.63 6.08 5.33
N ALA A 63 -0.07 7.28 5.18
CA ALA A 63 -0.48 8.45 5.94
C ALA A 63 -1.96 8.78 5.71
N LYS A 64 -2.38 8.78 4.44
CA LYS A 64 -3.77 9.01 4.05
C LYS A 64 -4.70 7.94 4.62
N TYR A 65 -4.31 6.67 4.55
CA TYR A 65 -5.09 5.58 5.11
C TYR A 65 -5.33 5.77 6.61
N ILE A 66 -4.27 6.02 7.39
CA ILE A 66 -4.35 6.22 8.85
C ILE A 66 -5.22 7.45 9.18
N PHE A 67 -5.02 8.55 8.45
CA PHE A 67 -5.78 9.78 8.67
C PHE A 67 -7.27 9.59 8.37
N GLU A 68 -7.61 8.98 7.24
CA GLU A 68 -9.00 8.73 6.87
C GLU A 68 -9.70 7.75 7.80
N ASP A 69 -8.97 6.73 8.29
CA ASP A 69 -9.53 5.69 9.15
C ASP A 69 -9.77 6.18 10.57
N GLU A 70 -8.74 6.70 11.25
CA GLU A 70 -8.86 7.03 12.67
C GLU A 70 -9.39 8.45 12.91
N VAL A 71 -8.96 9.43 12.11
CA VAL A 71 -9.25 10.84 12.37
C VAL A 71 -10.62 11.24 11.82
N ARG A 72 -10.91 10.84 10.57
CA ARG A 72 -12.12 11.29 9.86
C ARG A 72 -13.35 10.43 10.13
N ARG A 73 -13.22 9.09 10.08
CA ARG A 73 -14.36 8.17 10.29
C ARG A 73 -14.70 7.96 11.77
N GLY A 74 -13.71 7.97 12.66
CA GLY A 74 -13.95 7.68 14.07
C GLY A 74 -14.55 6.28 14.29
N ASN A 75 -15.11 6.01 15.48
CA ASN A 75 -15.67 4.70 15.86
C ASN A 75 -16.91 4.24 15.05
N GLU A 76 -17.19 4.81 13.88
CA GLU A 76 -18.15 4.25 12.93
C GLU A 76 -17.69 2.83 12.59
N ARG A 77 -18.48 1.84 13.01
CA ARG A 77 -18.19 0.43 12.77
C ARG A 77 -18.19 0.19 11.25
N ARG A 78 -17.00 0.08 10.65
CA ARG A 78 -16.88 -0.46 9.30
C ARG A 78 -17.54 -1.83 9.29
N SER A 79 -18.33 -2.10 8.26
CA SER A 79 -18.66 -3.50 7.96
C SER A 79 -17.35 -4.26 7.74
N ALA A 80 -17.34 -5.54 8.09
CA ALA A 80 -16.14 -6.36 7.88
C ALA A 80 -15.70 -6.33 6.40
N ALA A 81 -16.65 -6.21 5.47
CA ALA A 81 -16.41 -6.03 4.04
C ALA A 81 -15.68 -4.73 3.70
N GLU A 82 -16.09 -3.59 4.27
CA GLU A 82 -15.42 -2.30 4.06
C GLU A 82 -14.00 -2.27 4.61
N ALA A 83 -13.79 -2.83 5.80
CA ALA A 83 -12.46 -2.95 6.41
C ALA A 83 -11.52 -3.78 5.52
N ARG A 84 -11.99 -4.94 5.03
CA ARG A 84 -11.23 -5.80 4.11
C ARG A 84 -10.94 -5.10 2.79
N ARG A 85 -11.92 -4.45 2.16
CA ARG A 85 -11.72 -3.75 0.88
C ARG A 85 -10.67 -2.66 0.99
N SER A 86 -10.69 -1.92 2.10
CA SER A 86 -9.70 -0.87 2.35
C SER A 86 -8.31 -1.44 2.61
N LEU A 87 -8.20 -2.53 3.39
CA LEU A 87 -6.93 -3.22 3.63
C LEU A 87 -6.35 -3.78 2.35
N THR A 88 -7.16 -4.42 1.51
CA THR A 88 -6.76 -4.92 0.19
C THR A 88 -6.26 -3.80 -0.71
N LYS A 89 -6.94 -2.65 -0.73
CA LYS A 89 -6.49 -1.48 -1.50
C LYS A 89 -5.12 -0.98 -1.01
N PHE A 90 -4.96 -0.88 0.30
CA PHE A 90 -3.70 -0.47 0.93
C PHE A 90 -2.55 -1.44 0.61
N LEU A 91 -2.76 -2.74 0.79
CA LEU A 91 -1.77 -3.77 0.46
C LEU A 91 -1.44 -3.79 -1.05
N SER A 92 -2.44 -3.56 -1.91
CA SER A 92 -2.22 -3.47 -3.36
C SER A 92 -1.28 -2.32 -3.72
N THR A 93 -1.43 -1.12 -3.13
CA THR A 93 -0.47 -0.02 -3.33
C THR A 93 0.94 -0.44 -2.91
N ILE A 94 1.10 -1.08 -1.75
CA ILE A 94 2.43 -1.53 -1.26
C ILE A 94 3.05 -2.51 -2.26
N VAL A 95 2.28 -3.46 -2.77
CA VAL A 95 2.77 -4.43 -3.75
C VAL A 95 3.21 -3.74 -5.04
N ILE A 96 2.43 -2.78 -5.55
CA ILE A 96 2.82 -1.98 -6.72
C ILE A 96 4.14 -1.24 -6.46
N ALA A 97 4.29 -0.62 -5.29
CA ALA A 97 5.52 0.08 -4.91
C ALA A 97 6.72 -0.88 -4.84
N LEU A 98 6.56 -2.07 -4.25
CA LEU A 98 7.61 -3.09 -4.20
C LEU A 98 8.05 -3.54 -5.60
N PHE A 99 7.13 -3.71 -6.54
CA PHE A 99 7.47 -4.04 -7.93
C PHE A 99 8.24 -2.92 -8.62
N LEU A 100 7.82 -1.66 -8.44
CA LEU A 100 8.50 -0.51 -9.01
C LEU A 100 9.91 -0.37 -8.43
N GLU A 101 10.05 -0.51 -7.11
CA GLU A 101 11.33 -0.46 -6.42
C GLU A 101 12.28 -1.55 -6.94
N ALA A 102 11.80 -2.80 -6.99
CA ALA A 102 12.60 -3.92 -7.48
C ALA A 102 13.03 -3.71 -8.94
N LEU A 103 12.16 -3.15 -9.78
CA LEU A 103 12.50 -2.84 -11.17
C LEU A 103 13.58 -1.75 -11.28
N VAL A 104 13.49 -0.68 -10.48
CA VAL A 104 14.51 0.37 -10.41
C VAL A 104 15.86 -0.22 -10.00
N VAL A 105 15.87 -1.07 -8.96
CA VAL A 105 17.09 -1.74 -8.51
C VAL A 105 17.65 -2.67 -9.60
N VAL A 106 16.82 -3.45 -10.30
CA VAL A 106 17.24 -4.27 -11.44
C VAL A 106 17.94 -3.42 -12.50
N PHE A 107 17.34 -2.30 -12.92
CA PHE A 107 17.94 -1.42 -13.92
C PHE A 107 19.27 -0.83 -13.47
N LYS A 108 19.37 -0.42 -12.19
CA LYS A 108 20.61 0.12 -11.62
C LYS A 108 21.71 -0.93 -11.57
N THR A 109 21.40 -2.12 -11.09
CA THR A 109 22.37 -3.22 -10.97
C THR A 109 22.79 -3.75 -12.34
N ALA A 110 21.86 -3.90 -13.29
CA ALA A 110 22.17 -4.36 -14.65
C ALA A 110 23.20 -3.48 -15.38
N ARG A 111 23.24 -2.18 -15.05
CA ARG A 111 24.20 -1.21 -15.61
C ARG A 111 25.57 -1.27 -14.94
N GLN A 112 25.64 -1.74 -13.70
CA GLN A 112 26.87 -1.79 -12.91
C GLN A 112 27.58 -3.13 -13.09
N ASP A 113 26.89 -4.23 -12.73
CA ASP A 113 27.41 -5.58 -12.84
C ASP A 113 26.25 -6.57 -12.93
N VAL A 114 26.20 -7.29 -14.05
CA VAL A 114 25.18 -8.31 -14.33
C VAL A 114 25.25 -9.46 -13.30
N ALA A 115 26.43 -9.77 -12.74
CA ALA A 115 26.58 -10.83 -11.74
C ALA A 115 25.82 -10.51 -10.43
N LEU A 116 25.56 -9.24 -10.14
CA LEU A 116 24.83 -8.80 -8.95
C LEU A 116 23.30 -8.85 -9.10
N LEU A 117 22.78 -9.20 -10.29
CA LEU A 117 21.33 -9.25 -10.55
C LEU A 117 20.56 -10.29 -9.71
N ILE A 118 21.27 -11.21 -9.05
CA ILE A 118 20.64 -12.20 -8.18
C ILE A 118 19.80 -11.57 -7.06
N TYR A 119 20.27 -10.47 -6.43
CA TYR A 119 19.54 -9.82 -5.33
C TYR A 119 18.30 -9.06 -5.83
N PRO A 120 18.38 -8.21 -6.87
CA PRO A 120 17.19 -7.59 -7.46
C PRO A 120 16.17 -8.62 -7.98
N THR A 121 16.61 -9.73 -8.58
CA THR A 121 15.72 -10.82 -8.99
C THR A 121 15.06 -11.50 -7.80
N ALA A 122 15.78 -11.75 -6.72
CA ALA A 122 15.19 -12.30 -5.49
C ALA A 122 14.14 -11.35 -4.89
N LEU A 123 14.38 -10.03 -4.93
CA LEU A 123 13.42 -9.03 -4.50
C LEU A 123 12.15 -9.04 -5.39
N LEU A 124 12.30 -9.18 -6.71
CA LEU A 124 11.16 -9.36 -7.61
C LEU A 124 10.37 -10.63 -7.29
N ILE A 125 11.04 -11.75 -7.03
CA ILE A 125 10.38 -13.01 -6.63
C ILE A 125 9.61 -12.80 -5.32
N ALA A 126 10.21 -12.12 -4.34
CA ALA A 126 9.51 -11.80 -3.09
C ALA A 126 8.28 -10.93 -3.34
N ALA A 127 8.35 -9.92 -4.21
CA ALA A 127 7.19 -9.10 -4.59
C ALA A 127 6.08 -9.95 -5.24
N VAL A 128 6.42 -10.91 -6.11
CA VAL A 128 5.47 -11.88 -6.68
C VAL A 128 4.84 -12.74 -5.60
N LEU A 129 5.60 -13.23 -4.62
CA LEU A 129 5.06 -14.01 -3.51
C LEU A 129 4.07 -13.19 -2.66
N VAL A 130 4.36 -11.91 -2.40
CA VAL A 130 3.42 -11.02 -1.70
C VAL A 130 2.16 -10.81 -2.53
N LEU A 131 2.28 -10.61 -3.85
CA LEU A 131 1.13 -10.49 -4.75
C LEU A 131 0.26 -11.76 -4.74
N VAL A 132 0.88 -12.94 -4.83
CA VAL A 132 0.17 -14.23 -4.77
C VAL A 132 -0.50 -14.40 -3.41
N GLY A 133 0.20 -14.09 -2.31
CA GLY A 133 -0.35 -14.11 -0.96
C GLY A 133 -1.56 -13.19 -0.81
N LEU A 134 -1.50 -11.98 -1.39
CA LEU A 134 -2.62 -11.05 -1.45
C LEU A 134 -3.79 -11.62 -2.27
N GLY A 135 -3.52 -12.27 -3.41
CA GLY A 135 -4.56 -12.94 -4.22
C GLY A 135 -5.23 -14.09 -3.48
N VAL A 136 -4.46 -14.91 -2.75
CA VAL A 136 -4.99 -15.98 -1.89
C VAL A 136 -5.83 -15.40 -0.76
N PHE A 137 -5.34 -14.35 -0.08
CA PHE A 137 -6.09 -13.65 0.97
C PHE A 137 -7.43 -13.12 0.46
N GLN A 138 -7.45 -12.51 -0.73
CA GLN A 138 -8.68 -12.02 -1.36
C GLN A 138 -9.65 -13.16 -1.67
N ARG A 139 -9.18 -14.27 -2.24
CA ARG A 139 -10.02 -15.43 -2.55
C ARG A 139 -10.66 -16.04 -1.29
N LEU A 140 -9.85 -16.28 -0.26
CA LEU A 140 -10.34 -16.83 1.01
C LEU A 140 -11.34 -15.87 1.67
N SER A 141 -11.09 -14.56 1.61
CA SER A 141 -11.99 -13.55 2.16
C SER A 141 -13.33 -13.51 1.41
N ALA A 142 -13.32 -13.63 0.09
CA ALA A 142 -14.55 -13.65 -0.72
C ALA A 142 -15.40 -14.89 -0.44
N THR A 143 -14.78 -16.06 -0.27
CA THR A 143 -15.49 -17.30 0.08
C THR A 143 -16.17 -17.23 1.45
N VAL A 144 -15.58 -16.52 2.41
CA VAL A 144 -16.22 -16.30 3.72
C VAL A 144 -17.44 -15.38 3.59
N GLU A 145 -17.37 -14.37 2.71
CA GLU A 145 -18.46 -13.43 2.48
C GLU A 145 -19.64 -14.06 1.75
N GLU A 146 -19.39 -14.94 0.78
CA GLU A 146 -20.43 -15.75 0.13
C GLU A 146 -21.17 -16.64 1.13
N LYS A 147 -20.44 -17.30 2.06
CA LYS A 147 -21.06 -18.13 3.10
C LYS A 147 -21.87 -17.34 4.12
N VAL A 148 -21.34 -16.21 4.60
CA VAL A 148 -22.05 -15.36 5.57
C VAL A 148 -23.26 -14.67 4.93
N GLY A 149 -23.16 -14.25 3.67
CA GLY A 149 -24.28 -13.68 2.92
C GLY A 149 -25.40 -14.68 2.65
N ASP A 150 -25.06 -15.94 2.30
CA ASP A 150 -26.05 -17.01 2.13
C ASP A 150 -26.77 -17.36 3.45
N ASP A 151 -26.07 -17.31 4.58
CA ASP A 151 -26.65 -17.57 5.91
C ASP A 151 -27.63 -16.44 6.33
N ASP A 152 -27.25 -15.18 6.14
CA ASP A 152 -28.11 -14.01 6.43
C ASP A 152 -29.37 -13.99 5.53
N ASP A 153 -29.22 -14.30 4.23
CA ASP A 153 -30.33 -14.39 3.27
C ASP A 153 -31.28 -15.56 3.59
N ALA A 154 -30.73 -16.66 4.12
CA ALA A 154 -31.51 -17.82 4.54
C ALA A 154 -32.32 -17.52 5.82
N GLU A 155 -31.76 -16.76 6.77
CA GLU A 155 -32.50 -16.30 7.96
C GLU A 155 -33.61 -15.29 7.60
N GLU A 156 -33.34 -14.32 6.73
CA GLU A 156 -34.36 -13.36 6.28
C GLU A 156 -35.54 -14.06 5.58
N ARG A 157 -35.27 -15.10 4.77
CA ARG A 157 -36.32 -15.89 4.12
C ARG A 157 -37.16 -16.64 5.14
N LYS A 158 -36.55 -17.24 6.18
CA LYS A 158 -37.27 -17.92 7.26
C LYS A 158 -38.17 -16.96 8.05
N ASP A 159 -37.69 -15.76 8.33
CA ASP A 159 -38.47 -14.74 9.04
C ASP A 159 -39.63 -14.18 8.20
N LYS A 160 -39.43 -13.98 6.88
CA LYS A 160 -40.51 -13.60 5.96
C LYS A 160 -41.59 -14.68 5.84
N VAL A 161 -41.20 -15.96 5.88
CA VAL A 161 -42.14 -17.09 5.84
C VAL A 161 -42.93 -17.20 7.15
N LYS A 162 -42.27 -17.04 8.32
CA LYS A 162 -42.95 -16.98 9.63
C LYS A 162 -43.95 -15.84 9.73
N ARG A 163 -43.62 -14.65 9.20
CA ARG A 163 -44.52 -13.48 9.19
C ARG A 163 -45.74 -13.65 8.28
N LYS A 164 -45.68 -14.49 7.26
CA LYS A 164 -46.81 -14.78 6.36
C LYS A 164 -47.73 -15.89 6.85
N SER A 165 -47.28 -16.66 7.85
CA SER A 165 -48.00 -17.81 8.40
C SER A 165 -48.60 -17.56 9.78
N ALA A 166 -48.43 -16.34 10.32
CA ALA A 166 -49.13 -15.79 11.48
C ALA A 166 -50.18 -14.77 11.02
#